data_AF-A0A942F670-F1
#
_entry.id   AF-A0A942F670-F1
#
_cell.length_a   1.000
_cell.length_b   1.000
_cell.length_c   1.000
_cell.angle_alpha   90.00
_cell.angle_beta   90.00
_cell.angle_gamma   90.00
#
_symmetry.space_group_name_H-M   'P 1'
#
loop_
_entity.id
_entity.type
_entity.pdbx_description
1 polymer ?
#
loop_
_entity_poly.entity_id
_entity_poly.type
_entity_poly.pdbx_seq_one_letter_code
_entity_poly.pdbx_strand_id
1 'polypeptide(L)'
;MPQAIQLPVSSIAPIVGPALQRAIEDANRSVLRLYVTAARLGMSEPHAASLLGVDPSFLDSVVAEVSGRESSLAACFGFTLVVPRIRDPYTLLAIVREGANGSTSVDALTRSFKLPVVERAMALSRDGSQGASRPDIGRICGPTLKRQIEVTNESVLRLYSTAGRLSALDPSTASLLGVQQSLLDVFAGEAAIEETLLAASYGFPVFESRVHDPKKLISMIRGGSGSALSIAALTGSMSLPTVERAAHKERG
;
A
#
# COMPACT_ATOMS: atom_id res chain seq x y z
N MET A 1 -29.07 -0.22 -18.64
CA MET A 1 -28.46 -1.46 -18.12
C MET A 1 -26.97 -1.22 -17.96
N PRO A 2 -26.35 -1.43 -16.80
CA PRO A 2 -24.90 -1.30 -16.69
C PRO A 2 -24.28 -2.47 -17.47
N GLN A 3 -23.54 -2.14 -18.53
CA GLN A 3 -22.78 -3.12 -19.30
C GLN A 3 -21.78 -3.80 -18.35
N ALA A 4 -21.81 -5.13 -18.30
CA ALA A 4 -20.79 -5.90 -17.61
C ALA A 4 -19.45 -5.60 -18.29
N ILE A 5 -18.60 -4.82 -17.64
CA ILE A 5 -17.23 -4.61 -18.08
C ILE A 5 -16.52 -5.96 -17.93
N GLN A 6 -16.40 -6.70 -19.03
CA GLN A 6 -15.47 -7.83 -19.12
C GLN A 6 -14.06 -7.24 -19.07
N LEU A 7 -13.49 -7.19 -17.86
CA LEU A 7 -12.09 -6.85 -17.69
C LEU A 7 -11.26 -8.07 -18.09
N PRO A 8 -10.39 -7.99 -19.11
CA PRO A 8 -9.44 -9.05 -19.37
C PRO A 8 -8.53 -9.15 -18.13
N VAL A 9 -8.64 -10.28 -17.43
CA VAL A 9 -7.81 -10.63 -16.27
C VAL A 9 -6.45 -11.06 -16.81
N SER A 10 -5.48 -10.15 -16.80
CA SER A 10 -4.08 -10.51 -17.06
C SER A 10 -3.50 -11.00 -15.75
N SER A 11 -3.68 -12.30 -15.47
CA SER A 11 -3.02 -12.94 -14.34
C SER A 11 -1.51 -12.88 -14.58
N ILE A 12 -0.76 -12.26 -13.67
CA ILE A 12 0.71 -12.31 -13.72
C ILE A 12 1.25 -13.55 -13.00
N ALA A 13 0.38 -14.46 -12.54
CA ALA A 13 0.80 -15.72 -11.90
C ALA A 13 1.80 -16.56 -12.73
N PRO A 14 1.78 -16.60 -14.07
CA PRO A 14 2.83 -17.27 -14.86
C PRO A 14 4.23 -16.63 -14.70
N ILE A 15 4.27 -15.35 -14.33
CA ILE A 15 5.49 -14.59 -14.11
C ILE A 15 5.91 -14.69 -12.64
N VAL A 16 4.99 -14.49 -11.70
CA VAL A 16 5.30 -14.29 -10.28
C VAL A 16 4.90 -15.44 -9.35
N GLY A 17 4.27 -16.46 -9.92
CA GLY A 17 3.69 -17.57 -9.17
C GLY A 17 2.35 -17.23 -8.50
N PRO A 18 1.55 -18.26 -8.18
CA PRO A 18 0.20 -18.08 -7.62
C PRO A 18 0.22 -17.48 -6.21
N ALA A 19 1.28 -17.71 -5.43
CA ALA A 19 1.39 -17.20 -4.07
C ALA A 19 1.55 -15.67 -4.05
N LEU A 20 2.45 -15.12 -4.87
CA LEU A 20 2.65 -13.67 -4.93
C LEU A 20 1.46 -12.97 -5.58
N GLN A 21 0.88 -13.55 -6.64
CA GLN A 21 -0.36 -13.03 -7.26
C GLN A 21 -1.46 -12.85 -6.21
N ARG A 22 -1.75 -13.90 -5.41
CA ARG A 22 -2.77 -13.82 -4.36
C ARG A 22 -2.46 -12.76 -3.31
N ALA A 23 -1.21 -12.64 -2.89
CA ALA A 23 -0.80 -11.62 -1.93
C ALA A 23 -0.98 -10.20 -2.49
N ILE A 24 -0.68 -9.99 -3.77
CA ILE A 24 -0.91 -8.70 -4.47
C ILE A 24 -2.42 -8.41 -4.52
N GLU A 25 -3.23 -9.38 -4.92
CA GLU A 25 -4.68 -9.23 -4.99
C GLU A 25 -5.31 -8.91 -3.63
N ASP A 26 -4.90 -9.60 -2.57
CA ASP A 26 -5.42 -9.35 -1.23
C ASP A 26 -5.02 -7.96 -0.70
N ALA A 27 -3.78 -7.53 -0.93
CA ALA A 27 -3.33 -6.18 -0.62
C ALA A 27 -4.11 -5.12 -1.41
N ASN A 28 -4.23 -5.30 -2.74
CA ASN A 28 -4.99 -4.40 -3.61
C ASN A 28 -6.46 -4.30 -3.19
N ARG A 29 -7.10 -5.43 -2.87
CA ARG A 29 -8.48 -5.46 -2.39
C ARG A 29 -8.62 -4.65 -1.10
N SER A 30 -7.69 -4.80 -0.17
CA SER A 30 -7.70 -4.07 1.10
C SER A 30 -7.52 -2.56 0.89
N VAL A 31 -6.63 -2.16 -0.01
CA VAL A 31 -6.40 -0.75 -0.39
C VAL A 31 -7.64 -0.14 -1.05
N LEU A 32 -8.27 -0.84 -1.99
CA LEU A 32 -9.49 -0.38 -2.66
C LEU A 32 -10.65 -0.21 -1.65
N ARG A 33 -10.81 -1.15 -0.71
CA ARG A 33 -11.79 -1.03 0.38
C ARG A 33 -11.50 0.18 1.27
N LEU A 34 -10.23 0.45 1.58
CA LEU A 34 -9.84 1.62 2.33
C LEU A 34 -10.20 2.92 1.60
N TYR A 35 -9.97 3.01 0.28
CA TYR A 35 -10.42 4.17 -0.50
C TYR A 35 -11.93 4.34 -0.48
N VAL A 36 -12.69 3.26 -0.65
CA VAL A 36 -14.17 3.30 -0.59
C VAL A 36 -14.65 3.73 0.79
N THR A 37 -14.08 3.18 1.87
CA THR A 37 -14.42 3.56 3.25
C THR A 37 -14.10 5.03 3.51
N ALA A 38 -12.90 5.49 3.16
CA ALA A 38 -12.49 6.87 3.32
C ALA A 38 -13.42 7.84 2.57
N ALA A 39 -13.78 7.51 1.33
CA ALA A 39 -14.70 8.31 0.52
C ALA A 39 -16.12 8.37 1.12
N ARG A 40 -16.64 7.23 1.59
CA ARG A 40 -17.99 7.17 2.20
C ARG A 40 -18.09 7.94 3.50
N LEU A 41 -17.00 7.98 4.28
CA LEU A 41 -16.94 8.77 5.49
C LEU A 41 -16.90 10.28 5.18
N GLY A 42 -16.31 10.67 4.03
CA GLY A 42 -16.38 12.03 3.49
C GLY A 42 -15.97 13.08 4.52
N MET A 43 -16.85 14.07 4.75
CA MET A 43 -16.59 15.18 5.67
C MET A 43 -16.43 14.78 7.14
N SER A 44 -16.83 13.57 7.53
CA SER A 44 -16.59 13.07 8.90
C SER A 44 -15.12 12.70 9.14
N GLU A 45 -14.35 12.50 8.06
CA GLU A 45 -12.93 12.14 8.11
C GLU A 45 -12.11 13.08 7.21
N PRO A 46 -11.99 14.37 7.54
CA PRO A 46 -11.39 15.39 6.67
C PRO A 46 -9.91 15.13 6.37
N HIS A 47 -9.25 14.28 7.15
CA HIS A 47 -7.83 13.94 7.00
C HIS A 47 -7.58 12.65 6.22
N ALA A 48 -8.64 11.93 5.78
CA ALA A 48 -8.50 10.63 5.14
C ALA A 48 -7.62 10.69 3.88
N ALA A 49 -7.86 11.65 3.00
CA ALA A 49 -7.07 11.81 1.78
C ALA A 49 -5.58 12.06 2.08
N SER A 50 -5.30 12.94 3.05
CA SER A 50 -3.92 13.26 3.47
C SER A 50 -3.21 12.06 4.10
N LEU A 51 -3.91 11.27 4.93
CA LEU A 51 -3.38 10.03 5.51
C LEU A 51 -3.00 9.00 4.43
N LEU A 52 -3.81 8.90 3.38
CA LEU A 52 -3.61 7.97 2.27
C LEU A 52 -2.66 8.51 1.19
N GLY A 53 -2.20 9.77 1.31
CA GLY A 53 -1.29 10.40 0.36
C GLY A 53 -1.93 10.70 -1.00
N VAL A 54 -3.23 10.98 -1.02
CA VAL A 54 -4.01 11.31 -2.23
C VAL A 54 -4.75 12.63 -2.06
N ASP A 55 -5.22 13.21 -3.16
CA ASP A 55 -6.07 14.41 -3.12
C ASP A 55 -7.50 14.06 -2.70
N PRO A 56 -8.26 14.95 -2.03
CA PRO A 56 -9.64 14.66 -1.64
C PRO A 56 -10.55 14.24 -2.80
N SER A 57 -10.40 14.90 -3.96
CA SER A 57 -11.17 14.56 -5.18
C SER A 57 -10.84 13.18 -5.73
N PHE A 58 -9.71 12.58 -5.35
CA PHE A 58 -9.39 11.20 -5.67
C PHE A 58 -10.44 10.27 -5.05
N LEU A 59 -10.69 10.39 -3.75
CA LEU A 59 -11.61 9.52 -3.02
C LEU A 59 -13.03 9.58 -3.58
N ASP A 60 -13.52 10.79 -3.88
CA ASP A 60 -14.84 11.01 -4.50
C ASP A 60 -14.95 10.33 -5.88
N SER A 61 -13.87 10.36 -6.66
CA SER A 61 -13.84 9.75 -7.98
C SER A 61 -13.77 8.22 -7.92
N VAL A 62 -13.05 7.69 -6.92
CA VAL A 62 -12.84 6.25 -6.76
C VAL A 62 -14.08 5.54 -6.26
N VAL A 63 -14.85 6.14 -5.34
CA VAL A 63 -15.97 5.46 -4.69
C VAL A 63 -17.03 4.97 -5.67
N ALA A 64 -17.34 5.75 -6.71
CA ALA A 64 -18.36 5.42 -7.69
C ALA A 64 -17.96 4.24 -8.60
N GLU A 65 -16.67 4.15 -8.93
CA GLU A 65 -16.15 3.14 -9.86
C GLU A 65 -15.75 1.83 -9.17
N VAL A 66 -15.38 1.91 -7.88
CA VAL A 66 -14.84 0.79 -7.09
C VAL A 66 -15.87 0.14 -6.17
N SER A 67 -16.84 0.89 -5.64
CA SER A 67 -17.79 0.36 -4.65
C SER A 67 -18.47 -0.93 -5.13
N GLY A 68 -18.33 -1.99 -4.35
CA GLY A 68 -18.95 -3.30 -4.64
C GLY A 68 -18.25 -4.11 -5.74
N ARG A 69 -17.11 -3.62 -6.25
CA ARG A 69 -16.29 -4.28 -7.27
C ARG A 69 -14.86 -4.56 -6.81
N GLU A 70 -14.55 -4.32 -5.54
CA GLU A 70 -13.19 -4.33 -4.99
C GLU A 70 -12.47 -5.66 -5.26
N SER A 71 -13.16 -6.78 -5.07
CA SER A 71 -12.57 -8.12 -5.31
C SER A 71 -12.27 -8.37 -6.77
N SER A 72 -13.18 -8.00 -7.67
CA SER A 72 -13.00 -8.17 -9.12
C SER A 72 -11.91 -7.26 -9.66
N LEU A 73 -11.85 -6.02 -9.16
CA LEU A 73 -10.84 -5.04 -9.56
C LEU A 73 -9.46 -5.41 -9.04
N ALA A 74 -9.34 -5.89 -7.80
CA ALA A 74 -8.08 -6.36 -7.24
C ALA A 74 -7.44 -7.46 -8.09
N ALA A 75 -8.23 -8.43 -8.56
CA ALA A 75 -7.78 -9.48 -9.48
C ALA A 75 -7.36 -8.95 -10.86
N CYS A 76 -7.84 -7.76 -11.24
CA CYS A 76 -7.47 -7.09 -12.48
C CYS A 76 -6.25 -6.19 -12.34
N PHE A 77 -5.76 -5.93 -11.13
CA PHE A 77 -4.52 -5.19 -10.94
C PHE A 77 -3.39 -6.20 -10.81
N GLY A 78 -2.78 -6.57 -11.94
CA GLY A 78 -1.64 -7.49 -11.96
C GLY A 78 -0.47 -7.01 -11.08
N PHE A 79 -0.36 -5.72 -10.78
CA PHE A 79 0.66 -5.17 -9.90
C PHE A 79 0.04 -4.52 -8.66
N THR A 80 0.85 -4.36 -7.61
CA THR A 80 0.41 -3.70 -6.38
C THR A 80 0.08 -2.23 -6.61
N LEU A 81 -0.99 -1.76 -5.97
CA LEU A 81 -1.42 -0.36 -5.97
C LEU A 81 -0.60 0.52 -5.02
N VAL A 82 0.28 -0.08 -4.23
CA VAL A 82 1.00 0.62 -3.15
C VAL A 82 2.50 0.33 -3.15
N VAL A 83 3.23 1.14 -2.40
CA VAL A 83 4.66 0.99 -2.06
C VAL A 83 4.84 1.21 -0.56
N PRO A 84 5.91 0.67 0.07
CA PRO A 84 6.19 0.96 1.45
C PRO A 84 6.51 2.44 1.62
N ARG A 85 6.08 3.03 2.75
CA ARG A 85 6.50 4.38 3.14
C ARG A 85 7.98 4.41 3.55
N ILE A 86 8.40 3.42 4.32
CA ILE A 86 9.80 3.26 4.72
C ILE A 86 10.46 2.32 3.72
N ARG A 87 11.30 2.89 2.86
CA ARG A 87 11.96 2.15 1.76
C ARG A 87 13.43 1.83 2.04
N ASP A 88 14.00 2.45 3.06
CA ASP A 88 15.38 2.22 3.46
C ASP A 88 15.49 0.97 4.35
N PRO A 89 16.22 -0.08 3.91
CA PRO A 89 16.38 -1.31 4.68
C PRO A 89 17.05 -1.08 6.05
N TYR A 90 17.99 -0.15 6.15
CA TYR A 90 18.69 0.14 7.40
C TYR A 90 17.74 0.74 8.43
N THR A 91 16.86 1.64 8.00
CA THR A 91 15.79 2.18 8.84
C THR A 91 14.83 1.09 9.32
N LEU A 92 14.42 0.16 8.45
CA LEU A 92 13.56 -0.97 8.84
C LEU A 92 14.23 -1.85 9.91
N LEU A 93 15.51 -2.21 9.71
CA LEU A 93 16.27 -2.99 10.68
C LEU A 93 16.43 -2.26 12.01
N ALA A 94 16.68 -0.95 11.99
CA ALA A 94 16.76 -0.14 13.20
C ALA A 94 15.44 -0.14 13.97
N ILE A 95 14.30 -0.02 13.27
CA ILE A 95 12.96 -0.12 13.88
C ILE A 95 12.74 -1.49 14.53
N VAL A 96 13.13 -2.58 13.85
CA VAL A 96 13.00 -3.94 14.42
C VAL A 96 13.86 -4.09 15.67
N ARG A 97 15.10 -3.59 15.65
CA ARG A 97 16.05 -3.69 16.77
C ARG A 97 15.66 -2.85 17.97
N GLU A 98 15.20 -1.62 17.75
CA GLU A 98 14.77 -0.72 18.82
C GLU A 98 13.35 -1.04 19.32
N GLY A 99 12.57 -1.76 18.51
CA GLY A 99 11.16 -2.03 18.74
C GLY A 99 10.28 -0.81 18.47
N ALA A 100 8.96 -1.01 18.55
CA ALA A 100 7.96 0.01 18.19
C ALA A 100 8.11 1.36 18.90
N ASN A 101 8.71 1.36 20.09
CA ASN A 101 8.87 2.54 20.95
C ASN A 101 10.24 3.22 20.80
N GLY A 102 11.07 2.77 19.87
CA GLY A 102 12.37 3.34 19.57
C GLY A 102 12.27 4.76 19.02
N SER A 103 13.31 5.58 19.27
CA SER A 103 13.41 6.92 18.66
C SER A 103 13.42 6.83 17.14
N THR A 104 14.05 5.81 16.57
CA THR A 104 14.11 5.62 15.12
C THR A 104 12.72 5.34 14.53
N SER A 105 11.85 4.61 15.24
CA SER A 105 10.48 4.34 14.80
C SER A 105 9.66 5.62 14.69
N VAL A 106 9.73 6.48 15.72
CA VAL A 106 9.01 7.76 15.75
C VAL A 106 9.54 8.68 14.66
N ASP A 107 10.86 8.78 14.50
CA ASP A 107 11.49 9.64 13.50
C ASP A 107 11.19 9.18 12.07
N ALA A 108 11.30 7.88 11.79
CA ALA A 108 11.04 7.31 10.47
C ALA A 108 9.58 7.54 10.05
N LEU A 109 8.63 7.37 10.97
CA LEU A 109 7.22 7.67 10.71
C LEU A 109 7.00 9.15 10.48
N THR A 110 7.55 10.00 11.34
CA THR A 110 7.40 11.47 11.21
C THR A 110 7.91 11.98 9.87
N ARG A 111 9.04 11.45 9.38
CA ARG A 111 9.62 11.82 8.08
C ARG A 111 8.88 11.24 6.88
N SER A 112 8.16 10.13 7.05
CA SER A 112 7.51 9.41 5.94
C SER A 112 6.05 9.83 5.68
N PHE A 113 5.48 10.67 6.55
CA PHE A 113 4.22 11.37 6.30
C PHE A 113 4.48 12.82 5.90
N LYS A 114 3.59 13.39 5.08
CA LYS A 114 3.56 14.84 4.87
C LYS A 114 3.27 15.50 6.23
N LEU A 115 4.17 16.40 6.64
CA LEU A 115 4.26 17.05 7.96
C LEU A 115 2.92 17.40 8.64
N PRO A 116 1.89 17.97 7.97
CA PRO A 116 0.73 18.53 8.67
C PRO A 116 -0.10 17.50 9.47
N VAL A 117 -0.14 16.23 9.04
CA VAL A 117 -0.97 15.22 9.70
C VAL A 117 -0.28 14.64 10.93
N VAL A 118 1.01 14.31 10.82
CA VAL A 118 1.77 13.78 11.97
C VAL A 118 2.02 14.88 13.00
N GLU A 119 2.33 16.11 12.59
CA GLU A 119 2.43 17.25 13.51
C GLU A 119 1.15 17.45 14.31
N ARG A 120 -0.02 17.31 13.67
CA ARG A 120 -1.32 17.40 14.33
C ARG A 120 -1.56 16.24 15.29
N ALA A 121 -1.22 15.00 14.91
CA ALA A 121 -1.27 13.85 15.80
C ALA A 121 -0.42 14.08 17.06
N MET A 122 0.81 14.54 16.85
CA MET A 122 1.79 14.78 17.90
C MET A 122 1.35 15.91 18.82
N ALA A 123 0.79 17.00 18.26
CA ALA A 123 0.22 18.10 19.04
C ALA A 123 -0.94 17.61 19.92
N LEU A 124 -1.88 16.87 19.35
CA LEU A 124 -3.02 16.33 20.08
C LEU A 124 -2.62 15.33 21.16
N SER A 125 -1.49 14.62 21.00
CA SER A 125 -0.96 13.68 22.00
C SER A 125 -0.23 14.36 23.16
N ARG A 126 0.22 15.61 23.02
CA ARG A 126 0.95 16.35 24.07
C ARG A 126 0.04 16.91 25.17
N ASP A 127 -1.24 17.16 24.87
CA ASP A 127 -2.20 17.71 25.82
C ASP A 127 -2.74 16.69 26.86
N GLY A 128 -2.29 15.43 26.84
CA GLY A 128 -2.92 14.33 27.58
C GLY A 128 -2.25 13.79 28.85
N SER A 129 -0.92 13.74 28.94
CA SER A 129 -0.22 13.13 30.10
C SER A 129 1.30 13.17 29.92
N GLN A 130 2.06 13.40 31.00
CA GLN A 130 3.52 13.29 31.04
C GLN A 130 3.98 11.86 30.67
N GLY A 131 4.62 11.74 29.52
CA GLY A 131 5.18 10.51 28.96
C GLY A 131 5.29 10.67 27.45
N ALA A 132 6.40 10.25 26.84
CA ALA A 132 6.77 10.49 25.45
C ALA A 132 5.53 10.54 24.51
N SER A 133 5.24 11.72 23.96
CA SER A 133 4.03 12.00 23.17
C SER A 133 4.05 11.18 21.89
N ARG A 134 3.47 9.98 21.92
CA ARG A 134 3.35 9.12 20.74
C ARG A 134 2.21 9.61 19.85
N PRO A 135 2.40 9.65 18.53
CA PRO A 135 1.31 10.00 17.64
C PRO A 135 0.26 8.88 17.68
N ASP A 136 -1.02 9.20 17.81
CA ASP A 136 -2.11 8.20 17.69
C ASP A 136 -3.05 8.67 16.59
N ILE A 137 -3.16 7.88 15.51
CA ILE A 137 -4.04 8.21 14.40
C ILE A 137 -5.51 8.30 14.84
N GLY A 138 -5.90 7.60 15.91
CA GLY A 138 -7.27 7.61 16.44
C GLY A 138 -7.70 8.97 16.99
N ARG A 139 -6.75 9.90 17.20
CA ARG A 139 -7.05 11.30 17.52
C ARG A 139 -7.27 12.17 16.28
N ILE A 140 -6.93 11.67 15.10
CA ILE A 140 -7.03 12.36 13.80
C ILE A 140 -8.20 11.81 12.99
N CYS A 141 -8.42 10.50 13.04
CA CYS A 141 -9.50 9.83 12.35
C CYS A 141 -10.35 8.99 13.31
N GLY A 142 -11.60 8.80 12.93
CA GLY A 142 -12.55 7.98 13.66
C GLY A 142 -12.18 6.49 13.66
N PRO A 143 -12.82 5.70 14.54
CA PRO A 143 -12.48 4.30 14.76
C PRO A 143 -12.68 3.43 13.51
N THR A 144 -13.64 3.79 12.65
CA THR A 144 -13.90 3.08 11.39
C THR A 144 -12.73 3.19 10.42
N LEU A 145 -12.23 4.41 10.20
CA LEU A 145 -11.10 4.63 9.29
C LEU A 145 -9.82 4.04 9.87
N LYS A 146 -9.56 4.23 11.17
CA LYS A 146 -8.42 3.62 11.87
C LYS A 146 -8.38 2.10 11.69
N ARG A 147 -9.49 1.41 11.99
CA ARG A 147 -9.58 -0.04 11.84
C ARG A 147 -9.34 -0.48 10.39
N GLN A 148 -9.87 0.26 9.42
CA GLN A 148 -9.65 -0.08 8.02
C GLN A 148 -8.18 0.11 7.61
N ILE A 149 -7.49 1.12 8.13
CA ILE A 149 -6.05 1.32 7.92
C ILE A 149 -5.26 0.15 8.52
N GLU A 150 -5.58 -0.29 9.74
CA GLU A 150 -4.90 -1.42 10.40
C GLU A 150 -5.03 -2.71 9.57
N VAL A 151 -6.24 -3.04 9.10
CA VAL A 151 -6.48 -4.20 8.21
C VAL A 151 -5.69 -4.09 6.90
N THR A 152 -5.57 -2.88 6.35
CA THR A 152 -4.78 -2.66 5.13
C THR A 152 -3.28 -2.75 5.40
N ASN A 153 -2.79 -2.24 6.52
CA ASN A 153 -1.40 -2.40 6.94
C ASN A 153 -1.02 -3.88 7.04
N GLU A 154 -1.83 -4.70 7.72
CA GLU A 154 -1.60 -6.15 7.82
C GLU A 154 -1.52 -6.81 6.44
N SER A 155 -2.45 -6.46 5.54
CA SER A 155 -2.50 -7.04 4.19
C SER A 155 -1.25 -6.67 3.38
N VAL A 156 -0.79 -5.43 3.50
CA VAL A 156 0.38 -4.93 2.78
C VAL A 156 1.68 -5.50 3.37
N LEU A 157 1.80 -5.60 4.70
CA LEU A 157 2.99 -6.19 5.33
C LEU A 157 3.12 -7.68 4.99
N ARG A 158 2.01 -8.44 5.01
CA ARG A 158 1.99 -9.84 4.56
C ARG A 158 2.40 -10.01 3.10
N LEU A 159 2.05 -9.06 2.23
CA LEU A 159 2.54 -9.03 0.85
C LEU A 159 4.07 -8.95 0.84
N TYR A 160 4.67 -8.03 1.58
CA TYR A 160 6.14 -7.87 1.61
C TYR A 160 6.86 -9.06 2.26
N SER A 161 6.32 -9.68 3.31
CA SER A 161 6.89 -10.90 3.87
C SER A 161 6.77 -12.10 2.95
N THR A 162 5.65 -12.21 2.23
CA THR A 162 5.49 -13.26 1.20
C THR A 162 6.49 -13.03 0.06
N ALA A 163 6.65 -11.79 -0.37
CA ALA A 163 7.63 -11.41 -1.38
C ALA A 163 9.07 -11.65 -0.91
N GLY A 164 9.41 -11.35 0.34
CA GLY A 164 10.72 -11.64 0.92
C GLY A 164 11.06 -13.12 0.88
N ARG A 165 10.12 -13.99 1.25
CA ARG A 165 10.33 -15.45 1.17
C ARG A 165 10.50 -15.95 -0.26
N LEU A 166 9.80 -15.33 -1.21
CA LEU A 166 9.84 -15.73 -2.62
C LEU A 166 11.02 -15.12 -3.39
N SER A 167 11.53 -13.96 -2.98
CA SER A 167 12.60 -13.26 -3.68
C SER A 167 13.94 -14.01 -3.65
N ALA A 168 14.14 -14.89 -2.65
CA ALA A 168 15.25 -15.83 -2.61
C ALA A 168 15.21 -16.84 -3.79
N LEU A 169 14.02 -17.13 -4.32
CA LEU A 169 13.82 -18.02 -5.47
C LEU A 169 13.81 -17.25 -6.79
N ASP A 170 13.31 -16.01 -6.78
CA ASP A 170 13.27 -15.13 -7.94
C ASP A 170 13.57 -13.66 -7.57
N PRO A 171 14.80 -13.18 -7.83
CA PRO A 171 15.21 -11.80 -7.57
C PRO A 171 14.40 -10.74 -8.33
N SER A 172 13.64 -11.11 -9.37
CA SER A 172 12.75 -10.18 -10.08
C SER A 172 11.54 -9.74 -9.25
N THR A 173 11.23 -10.47 -8.16
CA THR A 173 10.15 -10.17 -7.20
C THR A 173 10.23 -8.74 -6.66
N ALA A 174 11.43 -8.27 -6.29
CA ALA A 174 11.62 -6.91 -5.78
C ALA A 174 11.26 -5.86 -6.83
N SER A 175 11.74 -6.05 -8.07
CA SER A 175 11.43 -5.17 -9.18
C SER A 175 9.94 -5.14 -9.48
N LEU A 176 9.26 -6.28 -9.46
CA LEU A 176 7.80 -6.42 -9.65
C LEU A 176 6.97 -5.67 -8.61
N LEU A 177 7.49 -5.59 -7.39
CA LEU A 177 6.93 -4.78 -6.32
C LEU A 177 7.52 -3.38 -6.25
N GLY A 178 8.31 -2.93 -7.23
CA GLY A 178 8.89 -1.58 -7.27
C GLY A 178 9.71 -1.23 -6.03
N VAL A 179 10.39 -2.20 -5.42
CA VAL A 179 11.24 -2.04 -4.24
C VAL A 179 12.64 -2.57 -4.51
N GLN A 180 13.60 -2.21 -3.64
CA GLN A 180 14.94 -2.78 -3.69
C GLN A 180 14.94 -4.20 -3.10
N GLN A 181 15.79 -5.09 -3.62
CA GLN A 181 15.93 -6.46 -3.11
C GLN A 181 16.32 -6.48 -1.63
N SER A 182 17.22 -5.59 -1.22
CA SER A 182 17.64 -5.42 0.17
C SER A 182 16.49 -5.13 1.14
N LEU A 183 15.40 -4.50 0.68
CA LEU A 183 14.20 -4.33 1.50
C LEU A 183 13.50 -5.67 1.72
N LEU A 184 13.34 -6.47 0.67
CA LEU A 184 12.73 -7.80 0.76
C LEU A 184 13.58 -8.76 1.60
N ASP A 185 14.91 -8.63 1.57
CA ASP A 185 15.81 -9.43 2.39
C ASP A 185 15.57 -9.20 3.89
N VAL A 186 15.27 -7.96 4.29
CA VAL A 186 14.89 -7.63 5.68
C VAL A 186 13.57 -8.31 6.06
N PHE A 187 12.57 -8.27 5.18
CA PHE A 187 11.30 -8.98 5.39
C PHE A 187 11.44 -10.51 5.42
N ALA A 188 12.44 -11.06 4.73
CA ALA A 188 12.74 -12.50 4.75
C ALA A 188 13.49 -12.93 6.01
N GLY A 189 14.39 -12.07 6.52
CA GLY A 189 15.30 -12.36 7.63
C GLY A 189 14.75 -12.06 9.01
N GLU A 190 13.80 -11.12 9.14
CA GLU A 190 13.31 -10.63 10.43
C GLU A 190 11.91 -11.17 10.76
N ALA A 191 11.83 -12.23 11.57
CA ALA A 191 10.57 -12.90 11.90
C ALA A 191 9.51 -12.00 12.55
N ALA A 192 9.94 -10.98 13.32
CA ALA A 192 9.06 -10.07 14.05
C ALA A 192 8.75 -8.77 13.29
N ILE A 193 9.16 -8.64 12.02
CA ILE A 193 9.08 -7.38 11.29
C ILE A 193 7.64 -6.88 11.11
N GLU A 194 6.70 -7.77 10.80
CA GLU A 194 5.29 -7.37 10.60
C GLU A 194 4.70 -6.81 11.88
N GLU A 195 4.82 -7.55 12.99
CA GLU A 195 4.31 -7.14 14.30
C GLU A 195 4.97 -5.83 14.76
N THR A 196 6.29 -5.73 14.60
CA THR A 196 7.04 -4.55 15.01
C THR A 196 6.65 -3.33 14.19
N LEU A 197 6.49 -3.46 12.87
CA LEU A 197 6.06 -2.35 12.01
C LEU A 197 4.60 -1.95 12.27
N LEU A 198 3.71 -2.91 12.54
CA LEU A 198 2.33 -2.60 12.93
C LEU A 198 2.29 -1.79 14.23
N ALA A 199 3.00 -2.26 15.26
CA ALA A 199 3.07 -1.57 16.53
C ALA A 199 3.77 -0.20 16.40
N ALA A 200 4.87 -0.15 15.63
CA ALA A 200 5.59 1.09 15.36
C ALA A 200 4.72 2.09 14.63
N SER A 201 3.84 1.66 13.72
CA SER A 201 3.02 2.55 12.89
C SER A 201 2.10 3.47 13.68
N TYR A 202 1.77 3.14 14.93
CA TYR A 202 0.77 3.86 15.73
C TYR A 202 -0.58 4.05 15.02
N GLY A 203 -0.95 3.07 14.18
CA GLY A 203 -2.17 3.07 13.36
C GLY A 203 -2.04 3.85 12.06
N PHE A 204 -0.90 4.47 11.77
CA PHE A 204 -0.68 5.15 10.50
C PHE A 204 -0.49 4.18 9.32
N PRO A 205 -0.90 4.55 8.09
CA PRO A 205 -0.68 3.70 6.92
C PRO A 205 0.80 3.44 6.66
N VAL A 206 1.28 2.19 6.70
CA VAL A 206 2.70 1.85 6.44
C VAL A 206 3.08 1.90 4.95
N PHE A 207 2.14 2.34 4.11
CA PHE A 207 2.21 2.33 2.66
C PHE A 207 1.73 3.66 2.05
N GLU A 208 2.08 3.86 0.79
CA GLU A 208 1.67 5.00 -0.03
C GLU A 208 1.04 4.50 -1.34
N SER A 209 0.05 5.22 -1.86
CA SER A 209 -0.53 4.93 -3.18
C SER A 209 0.52 5.11 -4.28
N ARG A 210 0.53 4.22 -5.27
CA ARG A 210 1.27 4.45 -6.53
C ARG A 210 0.51 5.35 -7.49
N VAL A 211 -0.81 5.34 -7.40
CA VAL A 211 -1.70 6.04 -8.32
C VAL A 211 -2.33 7.21 -7.58
N HIS A 212 -1.85 8.41 -7.89
CA HIS A 212 -2.36 9.65 -7.28
C HIS A 212 -3.40 10.34 -8.15
N ASP A 213 -3.45 10.03 -9.46
CA ASP A 213 -4.42 10.60 -10.39
C ASP A 213 -5.65 9.67 -10.48
N PRO A 214 -6.86 10.14 -10.08
CA PRO A 214 -8.05 9.30 -10.13
C PRO A 214 -8.42 8.92 -11.57
N LYS A 215 -8.12 9.76 -12.57
CA LYS A 215 -8.41 9.43 -13.97
C LYS A 215 -7.58 8.24 -14.43
N LYS A 216 -6.33 8.13 -13.97
CA LYS A 216 -5.48 6.96 -14.25
C LYS A 216 -6.06 5.70 -13.61
N LEU A 217 -6.40 5.75 -12.32
CA LEU A 217 -7.00 4.59 -11.65
C LEU A 217 -8.30 4.16 -12.33
N ILE A 218 -9.18 5.10 -12.68
CA ILE A 218 -10.44 4.81 -13.38
C ILE A 218 -10.17 4.24 -14.77
N SER A 219 -9.19 4.80 -15.50
CA SER A 219 -8.79 4.24 -16.80
C SER A 219 -8.25 2.82 -16.67
N MET A 220 -7.55 2.50 -15.58
CA MET A 220 -7.09 1.13 -15.30
C MET A 220 -8.26 0.20 -14.96
N ILE A 221 -9.20 0.68 -14.15
CA ILE A 221 -10.44 -0.03 -13.78
C ILE A 221 -11.31 -0.32 -14.99
N ARG A 222 -11.37 0.59 -15.96
CA ARG A 222 -12.21 0.46 -17.16
C ARG A 222 -11.49 -0.26 -18.30
N GLY A 223 -10.17 -0.10 -18.41
CA GLY A 223 -9.34 -0.67 -19.47
C GLY A 223 -8.75 -2.06 -19.18
N GLY A 224 -8.79 -2.52 -17.92
CA GLY A 224 -8.19 -3.80 -17.49
C GLY A 224 -6.66 -3.73 -17.29
N SER A 225 -6.07 -4.81 -16.74
CA SER A 225 -4.62 -4.94 -16.50
C SER A 225 -3.78 -4.88 -17.76
N GLY A 226 -4.32 -5.34 -18.89
CA GLY A 226 -3.59 -5.45 -20.16
C GLY A 226 -3.45 -4.14 -20.93
N SER A 227 -4.05 -3.04 -20.46
CA SER A 227 -3.93 -1.76 -21.14
C SER A 227 -2.52 -1.19 -20.95
N ALA A 228 -1.89 -0.71 -22.03
CA ALA A 228 -0.57 -0.09 -21.99
C ALA A 228 -0.51 1.09 -21.00
N LEU A 229 -1.64 1.78 -20.78
CA LEU A 229 -1.81 2.82 -19.77
C LEU A 229 -1.78 2.27 -18.34
N SER A 230 -2.40 1.12 -18.10
CA SER A 230 -2.39 0.45 -16.80
C SER A 230 -1.01 -0.06 -16.43
N ILE A 231 -0.32 -0.66 -17.40
CA ILE A 231 1.06 -1.08 -17.25
C ILE A 231 1.92 0.16 -17.00
N ALA A 232 1.88 1.18 -17.85
CA ALA A 232 2.68 2.40 -17.65
C ALA A 232 2.38 3.14 -16.33
N ALA A 233 1.14 3.13 -15.84
CA ALA A 233 0.79 3.73 -14.55
C ALA A 233 1.32 2.92 -13.35
N LEU A 234 1.35 1.58 -13.46
CA LEU A 234 1.85 0.68 -12.41
C LEU A 234 3.38 0.53 -12.45
N THR A 235 3.96 0.59 -13.64
CA THR A 235 5.39 0.38 -13.94
C THR A 235 6.15 1.67 -14.21
N GLY A 236 5.51 2.84 -14.19
CA GLY A 236 6.18 4.13 -14.38
C GLY A 236 7.26 4.43 -13.35
N SER A 237 7.31 3.66 -12.25
CA SER A 237 8.34 3.65 -11.22
C SER A 237 9.27 2.41 -11.25
N MET A 238 9.11 1.53 -12.25
CA MET A 238 9.84 0.27 -12.39
C MET A 238 10.78 0.33 -13.61
N SER A 239 11.89 -0.40 -13.59
CA SER A 239 12.82 -0.42 -14.72
C SER A 239 12.21 -1.17 -15.92
N LEU A 240 12.25 -0.56 -17.11
CA LEU A 240 11.83 -1.12 -18.41
C LEU A 240 12.25 -2.59 -18.64
N PRO A 241 13.49 -3.03 -18.29
CA PRO A 241 13.92 -4.42 -18.48
C PRO A 241 13.11 -5.48 -17.71
N THR A 242 12.41 -5.08 -16.64
CA THR A 242 11.55 -5.97 -15.84
C THR A 242 10.19 -6.15 -16.52
N VAL A 243 9.65 -5.07 -17.09
CA VAL A 243 8.37 -5.06 -17.82
C VAL A 243 8.48 -5.85 -19.11
N GLU A 244 9.59 -5.69 -19.83
CA GLU A 244 9.86 -6.41 -21.08
C GLU A 244 10.00 -7.92 -20.86
N ARG A 245 10.70 -8.36 -19.79
CA ARG A 245 10.81 -9.78 -19.44
C ARG A 245 9.47 -10.41 -19.08
N ALA A 246 8.62 -9.69 -18.35
CA ALA A 246 7.26 -10.12 -18.04
C ALA A 246 6.41 -10.28 -19.32
N ALA A 247 6.48 -9.31 -20.24
CA ALA A 247 5.72 -9.32 -21.49
C ALA A 247 6.20 -10.39 -22.50
N HIS A 248 7.50 -10.73 -22.51
CA HIS A 248 8.05 -11.76 -23.38
C HIS A 248 7.70 -13.19 -22.94
N LYS A 249 7.47 -13.42 -21.64
CA LYS A 249 7.12 -14.74 -21.10
C LYS A 249 5.68 -15.18 -21.43
N GLU A 250 4.78 -14.24 -21.78
CA GLU A 250 3.42 -14.54 -22.26
C GLU A 250 3.36 -14.92 -23.74
N ARG A 251 4.45 -14.70 -24.50
CA ARG A 251 4.50 -14.94 -25.96
C ARG A 251 5.24 -16.22 -26.36
N GLY A 252 5.75 -16.99 -25.40
CA GLY A 252 6.39 -18.29 -25.61
C GLY A 252 5.65 -19.37 -24.85
#